data_AF-A0AB33EXU6-F1
#
_entry.id   AF-A0AB33EXU6-F1
#
_cell.length_a   1.000
_cell.length_b   1.000
_cell.length_c   1.000
_cell.angle_alpha   90.00
_cell.angle_beta   90.00
_cell.angle_gamma   90.00
#
_symmetry.space_group_name_H-M   'P 1'
#
loop_
_entity.id
_entity.type
_entity.pdbx_description
1 polymer ?
#
loop_
_entity_poly.entity_id
_entity_poly.type
_entity_poly.pdbx_seq_one_letter_code
_entity_poly.pdbx_strand_id
1 'polypeptide(L)' 'MNRPYRTGPEQADRLTLLTEWRNFVPERPVLVRAGETIWVEDFGLPEHRTPQYHLVVRRKNGQLDAYPGDLCR' A
#
# COMPACT_ATOMS: atom_id res chain seq x y z
N MET A 1 8.72 -10.88 16.76
CA MET A 1 8.48 -9.42 16.61
C MET A 1 7.31 -9.24 15.66
N ASN A 2 6.13 -8.90 16.19
CA ASN A 2 4.92 -8.67 15.41
C ASN A 2 4.97 -7.21 14.94
N ARG A 3 5.28 -6.95 13.66
CA ARG A 3 5.24 -5.60 13.09
C ARG A 3 3.76 -5.20 12.98
N PRO A 4 3.27 -4.18 13.72
CA PRO A 4 1.84 -3.92 13.91
C PRO A 4 1.09 -3.44 12.65
N TYR A 5 1.80 -3.24 11.52
CA TYR A 5 1.23 -2.69 10.28
C TYR A 5 1.20 -3.67 9.12
N ARG A 6 1.48 -4.97 9.34
CA ARG A 6 1.18 -6.01 8.33
C ARG A 6 -0.33 -6.30 8.31
N THR A 7 -1.11 -5.29 7.95
CA THR A 7 -2.43 -5.53 7.39
C THR A 7 -2.24 -6.35 6.13
N GLY A 8 -2.71 -7.60 6.15
CA GLY A 8 -2.52 -8.54 5.06
C GLY A 8 -3.11 -8.02 3.73
N PRO A 9 -2.67 -8.59 2.60
CA PRO A 9 -3.15 -8.20 1.28
C PRO A 9 -4.66 -8.31 1.15
N GLU A 10 -5.29 -7.30 0.56
CA GLU A 10 -6.73 -7.26 0.32
C GLU A 10 -7.01 -7.11 -1.18
N GLN A 11 -8.00 -7.82 -1.70
CA GLN A 11 -8.42 -7.69 -3.08
C GLN A 11 -9.52 -6.65 -3.20
N ALA A 12 -9.35 -5.66 -4.08
CA ALA A 12 -10.38 -4.68 -4.39
C ALA A 12 -11.60 -5.38 -5.01
N ASP A 13 -12.80 -5.05 -4.51
CA ASP A 13 -14.08 -5.58 -4.98
C ASP A 13 -14.64 -4.79 -6.17
N ARG A 14 -14.33 -3.49 -6.25
CA ARG A 14 -14.82 -2.56 -7.28
C ARG A 14 -13.75 -1.56 -7.71
N LEU A 15 -14.08 -0.76 -8.73
CA LEU A 15 -13.26 0.39 -9.10
C LEU A 15 -13.31 1.43 -7.98
N THR A 16 -12.17 1.72 -7.37
CA THR A 16 -12.07 2.62 -6.22
C THR A 16 -10.89 3.57 -6.41
N LEU A 17 -11.09 4.84 -6.09
CA LEU A 17 -10.01 5.81 -5.98
C LEU A 17 -9.59 5.91 -4.51
N LEU A 18 -8.38 5.46 -4.20
CA LEU A 18 -7.84 5.48 -2.84
C LEU A 18 -7.13 6.80 -2.58
N THR A 19 -7.71 7.61 -1.71
CA THR A 19 -7.04 8.75 -1.06
C THR A 19 -6.49 8.38 0.31
N GLU A 20 -6.96 7.26 0.87
CA GLU A 20 -6.50 6.67 2.12
C GLU A 20 -6.76 5.15 2.07
N TRP A 21 -5.89 4.37 2.72
CA TRP A 21 -6.03 2.93 2.85
C TRP A 21 -5.49 2.42 4.20
N ARG A 22 -6.37 1.97 5.10
CA ARG A 22 -5.99 1.38 6.41
C ARG A 22 -4.95 2.22 7.15
N ASN A 23 -5.23 3.53 7.29
CA ASN A 23 -4.36 4.56 7.87
C ASN A 23 -3.11 4.93 7.05
N PHE A 24 -2.98 4.47 5.80
CA PHE A 24 -1.95 4.94 4.88
C PHE A 24 -2.53 5.99 3.93
N VAL A 25 -1.91 7.16 3.84
CA VAL A 25 -2.27 8.21 2.89
C VAL A 25 -1.19 8.27 1.80
N PRO A 26 -1.49 7.81 0.57
CA PRO A 26 -0.56 7.93 -0.54
C PRO A 26 -0.36 9.41 -0.92
N GLU A 27 0.84 9.77 -1.39
CA GLU A 27 1.15 11.14 -1.84
C GLU A 27 0.24 11.61 -2.98
N ARG A 28 -0.32 10.66 -3.74
CA ARG A 28 -1.27 10.90 -4.83
C ARG A 28 -2.39 9.87 -4.77
N PRO A 29 -3.63 10.24 -5.15
CA PRO A 29 -4.73 9.28 -5.21
C PRO A 29 -4.39 8.09 -6.13
N VAL A 30 -4.65 6.87 -5.65
CA VAL A 30 -4.34 5.63 -6.38
C VAL A 30 -5.62 4.99 -6.89
N LEU A 31 -5.73 4.84 -8.20
CA LEU A 31 -6.86 4.14 -8.81
C LEU A 31 -6.62 2.62 -8.81
N VAL A 32 -7.57 1.88 -8.25
CA VAL A 32 -7.56 0.42 -8.17
C VAL A 32 -8.84 -0.16 -8.75
N ARG A 33 -8.70 -1.27 -9.48
CA ARG A 33 -9.78 -1.96 -10.17
C ARG A 33 -10.18 -3.22 -9.41
N ALA A 34 -11.45 -3.61 -9.55
CA ALA A 34 -11.97 -4.87 -9.04
C ALA A 34 -11.05 -6.05 -9.41
N GLY A 35 -10.55 -6.79 -8.45
CA GLY A 35 -9.66 -7.93 -8.63
C GLY A 35 -8.16 -7.63 -8.43
N GLU A 36 -7.75 -6.36 -8.32
CA GLU A 36 -6.38 -5.97 -7.97
C GLU A 36 -6.14 -6.16 -6.46
N THR A 37 -4.90 -6.48 -6.06
CA THR A 37 -4.55 -6.72 -4.66
C THR A 37 -3.77 -5.55 -4.09
N ILE A 38 -4.10 -5.12 -2.88
CA ILE A 38 -3.61 -3.91 -2.23
C ILE A 38 -3.03 -4.26 -0.87
N TRP A 39 -1.83 -3.79 -0.55
CA TRP A 39 -1.24 -3.88 0.79
C TRP A 39 -0.26 -2.75 1.04
N VAL A 40 0.20 -2.60 2.27
CA VAL A 40 1.29 -1.69 2.62
C VAL A 40 2.54 -2.51 2.87
N GLU A 41 3.66 -2.12 2.27
CA GLU A 41 4.97 -2.75 2.46
C GLU A 41 5.99 -1.71 2.93
N ASP A 42 6.93 -2.15 3.76
CA ASP A 42 8.05 -1.33 4.22
C ASP A 42 9.23 -1.48 3.25
N PHE A 43 9.53 -0.41 2.51
CA PHE A 43 10.67 -0.33 1.59
C PHE A 43 11.91 0.30 2.25
N GLY A 44 11.86 0.60 3.55
CA GLY A 44 13.02 1.11 4.27
C GLY A 44 14.17 0.10 4.26
N LEU A 45 15.33 0.50 3.75
CA LEU A 45 16.55 -0.31 3.92
C LEU A 45 16.89 -0.40 5.42
N PRO A 46 17.55 -1.50 5.87
CA PRO A 46 17.92 -1.70 7.26
C PRO A 46 18.78 -0.57 7.86
N GLU A 47 19.44 0.20 7.01
CA GLU A 47 20.29 1.34 7.35
C GLU A 47 19.51 2.67 7.53
N HIS A 48 18.28 2.76 7.03
CA HIS A 48 17.42 3.91 7.27
C HIS A 48 16.78 3.80 8.66
N ARG A 49 17.02 4.82 9.50
CA ARG A 49 16.39 4.90 10.83
C ARG A 49 14.87 5.06 10.79
N THR A 50 14.32 5.44 9.64
CA THR A 50 12.89 5.71 9.46
C THR A 50 12.33 4.74 8.43
N PRO A 51 11.25 3.99 8.74
CA PRO A 51 10.60 3.12 7.77
C PRO A 51 10.04 3.93 6.60
N GLN A 52 10.00 3.33 5.42
CA GLN A 52 9.48 3.96 4.19
C GLN A 52 8.33 3.12 3.64
N TYR A 53 7.13 3.38 4.16
CA TYR A 53 5.95 2.63 3.78
C TYR A 53 5.48 3.05 2.38
N HIS A 54 5.07 2.06 1.59
CA HIS A 54 4.42 2.30 0.30
C HIS A 54 3.13 1.48 0.23
N LEU A 55 2.11 2.06 -0.39
CA LEU A 55 0.95 1.32 -0.84
C LEU A 55 1.34 0.54 -2.10
N VAL A 56 1.26 -0.77 -2.03
CA VAL A 56 1.56 -1.67 -3.15
C VAL A 56 0.27 -2.16 -3.76
N VAL A 57 0.18 -2.08 -5.08
CA VAL A 57 -0.93 -2.61 -5.86
C VAL A 57 -0.41 -3.66 -6.84
N ARG A 58 -0.88 -4.89 -6.69
CA ARG A 58 -0.74 -5.93 -7.71
C ARG A 58 -1.86 -5.80 -8.72
N ARG A 59 -1.48 -5.41 -9.93
CA ARG A 59 -2.34 -5.32 -11.10
C ARG A 59 -2.75 -6.70 -11.60
N LYS A 60 -3.84 -6.75 -12.36
CA LYS A 60 -4.34 -8.00 -12.97
C LYS A 60 -3.35 -8.66 -13.93
N ASN A 61 -2.48 -7.89 -14.56
CA ASN A 61 -1.41 -8.38 -15.43
C ASN A 61 -0.20 -8.91 -14.65
N GLY A 62 -0.25 -8.90 -13.31
CA GLY A 62 0.85 -9.32 -12.44
C GLY A 62 1.88 -8.24 -12.13
N GLN A 63 1.78 -7.05 -12.74
CA GLN A 63 2.63 -5.90 -12.42
C GLN A 63 2.41 -5.44 -10.98
N LEU A 64 3.50 -5.02 -10.33
CA LEU A 64 3.48 -4.41 -9.01
C LEU A 64 3.78 -2.92 -9.17
N ASP A 65 2.84 -2.09 -8.72
CA ASP A 65 3.05 -0.65 -8.58
C ASP A 65 3.20 -0.32 -7.09
N ALA A 66 4.19 0.50 -6.75
CA ALA A 66 4.41 0.98 -5.39
C ALA A 66 4.23 2.49 -5.35
N TYR A 67 3.45 2.96 -4.38
CA TYR A 67 3.09 4.37 -4.21
C TYR A 67 3.58 4.86 -2.85
N PRO A 68 4.47 5.87 -2.81
CA PRO A 68 4.93 6.45 -1.56
C PRO A 68 3.80 7.20 -0.84
N GLY A 69 3.97 7.39 0.46
CA GLY A 69 3.01 8.04 1.33
C GLY A 69 3.33 7.81 2.80
N ASP A 70 2.42 8.22 3.66
CA ASP A 70 2.62 8.24 5.10
C ASP A 70 1.58 7.40 5.83
N LEU A 71 1.98 6.78 6.94
CA LEU A 71 1.03 6.22 7.90
C LEU A 71 0.49 7.35 8.79
N CYS A 72 -0.80 7.64 8.66
CA CYS A 72 -1.55 8.42 9.63
C CYS A 72 -1.80 7.60 10.90
N ARG A 73 -1.86 8.28 12.05
CA ARG A 73 -1.92 7.67 13.37
C ARG A 73 -3.32 7.75 13.97
#